data_AF-A0A2G8L1Y3-F1
#
_entry.id   AF-A0A2G8L1Y3-F1
#
_cell.length_a   1.000
_cell.length_b   1.000
_cell.length_c   1.000
_cell.angle_alpha   90.00
_cell.angle_beta   90.00
_cell.angle_gamma   90.00
#
_symmetry.space_group_name_H-M   'P 1'
#
loop_
_entity.id
_entity.type
_entity.pdbx_description
1 polymer ?
#
loop_
_entity_poly.entity_id
_entity_poly.type
_entity_poly.pdbx_seq_one_letter_code
_entity_poly.pdbx_strand_id
1 'polypeptide(L)'
;MPLPNMTFIQDVTIGEGESVPPDTVFTKTWRVQNSGTDAWPQGSYLRFLQGHVLGSRERQDVRSLEPQEVANISVQMHSPKECGLYQGQWRMCAQNGMFFGETIWVILEVKEGGLLGLTQQMSSMGSSAFSQATHNAAVSNPFGSSTVTSSSNKPACANSKLTFIKSRLPPSTFCRPSEQ
;
A
#
# COMPACT_ATOMS: atom_id res chain seq x y z
N MET A 1 -1.43 1.72 36.23
CA MET A 1 -2.42 1.48 35.15
C MET A 1 -1.72 0.81 34.01
N PRO A 2 -2.31 -0.22 33.39
CA PRO A 2 -1.77 -0.83 32.18
C PRO A 2 -1.67 0.20 31.06
N LEU A 3 -0.56 0.19 30.32
CA LEU A 3 -0.28 1.15 29.26
C LEU A 3 -0.45 0.44 27.90
N PRO A 4 -1.54 0.70 27.15
CA PRO A 4 -1.71 0.09 25.84
C PRO A 4 -0.56 0.52 24.93
N ASN A 5 -0.09 -0.39 24.08
CA ASN A 5 0.98 -0.10 23.15
C ASN A 5 0.69 -0.74 21.79
N MET A 6 1.09 -0.05 20.73
CA MET A 6 0.97 -0.51 19.36
C MET A 6 2.32 -0.35 18.68
N THR A 7 2.78 -1.43 18.06
CA THR A 7 3.98 -1.42 17.23
C THR A 7 3.60 -1.70 15.79
N PHE A 8 4.18 -0.92 14.89
CA PHE A 8 4.04 -1.11 13.46
C PHE A 8 4.92 -2.26 12.98
N ILE A 9 4.35 -3.18 12.21
CA ILE A 9 5.07 -4.29 11.59
C ILE A 9 5.48 -3.92 10.16
N GLN A 10 4.49 -3.68 9.29
CA GLN A 10 4.71 -3.40 7.87
C GLN A 10 3.48 -2.79 7.20
N ASP A 11 3.70 -2.14 6.06
CA ASP A 11 2.65 -1.81 5.11
C ASP A 11 2.18 -3.09 4.42
N VAL A 12 0.87 -3.31 4.37
CA VAL A 12 0.25 -4.46 3.68
C VAL A 12 -0.19 -4.06 2.27
N THR A 13 -0.63 -2.81 2.10
CA THR A 13 -0.94 -2.23 0.79
C THR A 13 -0.30 -0.85 0.67
N ILE A 14 0.04 -0.46 -0.57
CA ILE A 14 0.66 0.82 -0.90
C ILE A 14 1.98 0.96 -0.15
N GLY A 15 2.87 0.03 -0.43
CA GLY A 15 4.23 -0.01 0.13
C GLY A 15 5.19 0.92 -0.59
N GLU A 16 6.48 0.74 -0.33
CA GLU A 16 7.53 1.52 -1.01
C GLU A 16 7.53 1.24 -2.52
N GLY A 17 7.57 2.31 -3.33
CA GLY A 17 7.62 2.22 -4.79
C GLY A 17 6.27 1.94 -5.48
N GLU A 18 5.18 1.77 -4.73
CA GLU A 18 3.85 1.67 -5.30
C GLU A 18 3.27 3.07 -5.54
N SER A 19 2.70 3.28 -6.73
CA SER A 19 2.05 4.53 -7.12
C SER A 19 0.58 4.31 -7.44
N VAL A 20 -0.20 5.35 -7.18
CA VAL A 20 -1.66 5.37 -7.39
C VAL A 20 -1.99 6.44 -8.43
N PRO A 21 -2.87 6.18 -9.42
CA PRO A 21 -3.30 7.21 -10.33
C PRO A 21 -4.01 8.37 -9.61
N PRO A 22 -4.09 9.55 -10.23
CA PRO A 22 -4.92 10.63 -9.73
C PRO A 22 -6.39 10.23 -9.53
N ASP A 23 -7.09 10.90 -8.61
CA ASP A 23 -8.56 10.79 -8.40
C ASP A 23 -9.05 9.33 -8.22
N THR A 24 -8.28 8.53 -7.50
CA THR A 24 -8.48 7.08 -7.34
C THR A 24 -8.77 6.73 -5.88
N VAL A 25 -9.85 5.98 -5.67
CA VAL A 25 -10.14 5.37 -4.35
C VAL A 25 -9.26 4.14 -4.15
N PHE A 26 -8.56 4.07 -3.03
CA PHE A 26 -7.74 2.93 -2.65
C PHE A 26 -7.88 2.61 -1.16
N THR A 27 -7.41 1.43 -0.74
CA THR A 27 -7.40 1.06 0.68
C THR A 27 -5.97 0.93 1.16
N LYS A 28 -5.59 1.77 2.13
CA LYS A 28 -4.31 1.67 2.83
C LYS A 28 -4.45 0.73 4.02
N THR A 29 -3.60 -0.30 4.08
CA THR A 29 -3.61 -1.29 5.14
C THR A 29 -2.25 -1.38 5.79
N TRP A 30 -2.22 -1.27 7.12
CA TRP A 30 -1.03 -1.50 7.92
C TRP A 30 -1.20 -2.76 8.75
N ARG A 31 -0.13 -3.53 8.90
CA ARG A 31 -0.07 -4.62 9.87
C ARG A 31 0.58 -4.11 11.15
N VAL A 32 -0.11 -4.30 12.26
CA VAL A 32 0.29 -3.82 13.58
C VAL A 32 0.20 -4.94 14.61
N GLN A 33 0.90 -4.76 15.72
CA GLN A 33 0.84 -5.64 16.88
C GLN A 33 0.46 -4.85 18.13
N ASN A 34 -0.33 -5.46 19.01
CA ASN A 34 -0.37 -5.03 20.40
C ASN A 34 0.91 -5.49 21.11
N SER A 35 1.89 -4.59 21.23
CA SER A 35 3.15 -4.84 21.92
C SER A 35 3.08 -4.54 23.43
N GLY A 36 1.89 -4.22 23.95
CA GLY A 36 1.63 -4.03 25.37
C GLY A 36 1.45 -5.34 26.13
N THR A 37 1.27 -5.20 27.44
CA THR A 37 1.00 -6.31 28.37
C THR A 37 -0.49 -6.62 28.53
N ASP A 38 -1.35 -5.72 28.08
CA ASP A 38 -2.80 -5.78 28.28
C ASP A 38 -3.54 -5.56 26.97
N ALA A 39 -4.79 -6.02 26.91
CA ALA A 39 -5.66 -5.79 25.78
C ALA A 39 -5.85 -4.28 25.53
N TRP A 40 -5.99 -3.88 24.27
CA TRP A 40 -6.31 -2.49 23.95
C TRP A 40 -7.67 -2.09 24.55
N PRO A 41 -7.84 -0.83 25.01
CA PRO A 41 -9.12 -0.38 25.53
C PRO A 41 -10.24 -0.57 24.51
N GLN A 42 -11.43 -0.95 24.99
CA GLN A 42 -12.62 -0.98 24.15
C GLN A 42 -12.89 0.39 23.53
N GLY A 43 -13.36 0.42 22.29
CA GLY A 43 -13.58 1.66 21.54
C GLY A 43 -12.29 2.37 21.11
N SER A 44 -11.15 1.67 21.07
CA SER A 44 -9.92 2.18 20.45
C SER A 44 -10.12 2.47 18.96
N TYR A 45 -9.41 3.47 18.45
CA TYR A 45 -9.47 3.87 17.05
C TYR A 45 -8.14 4.43 16.58
N LEU A 46 -7.89 4.31 15.28
CA LEU A 46 -6.81 5.00 14.61
C LEU A 46 -7.28 6.41 14.23
N ARG A 47 -6.50 7.43 14.57
CA ARG A 47 -6.82 8.84 14.33
C ARG A 47 -5.77 9.49 13.45
N PHE A 48 -6.22 10.28 12.48
CA PHE A 48 -5.36 11.17 11.71
C PHE A 48 -4.80 12.29 12.60
N LEU A 49 -3.52 12.60 12.42
CA LEU A 49 -2.83 13.64 13.19
C LEU A 49 -2.54 14.88 12.35
N GLN A 50 -1.78 14.71 11.26
CA GLN A 50 -1.29 15.81 10.43
C GLN A 50 -0.82 15.34 9.05
N GLY A 51 -0.65 16.27 8.13
CA GLY A 51 -0.25 16.04 6.74
C GLY A 51 -1.43 16.20 5.78
N HIS A 52 -1.39 15.46 4.68
CA HIS A 52 -2.43 15.44 3.67
C HIS A 52 -3.54 14.49 4.10
N VAL A 53 -4.76 15.00 4.17
CA VAL A 53 -5.96 14.20 4.47
C VAL A 53 -6.32 13.42 3.21
N LEU A 54 -5.99 12.14 3.21
CA LEU A 54 -6.32 11.20 2.13
C LEU A 54 -7.53 10.32 2.48
N GLY A 55 -7.81 10.13 3.77
CA GLY A 55 -8.92 9.30 4.24
C GLY A 55 -10.25 10.02 4.11
N SER A 56 -11.31 9.27 3.79
CA SER A 56 -12.69 9.80 3.83
C SER A 56 -13.14 10.17 5.25
N ARG A 57 -12.49 9.58 6.27
CA ARG A 57 -12.68 9.88 7.69
C ARG A 57 -11.31 10.05 8.35
N GLU A 58 -11.20 10.98 9.28
CA GLU A 58 -10.00 11.16 10.12
C GLU A 58 -9.94 10.17 11.30
N ARG A 59 -10.89 9.25 11.37
CA ARG A 59 -11.02 8.22 12.40
C ARG A 59 -11.42 6.89 11.78
N GLN A 60 -10.71 5.84 12.16
CA GLN A 60 -11.01 4.45 11.81
C GLN A 60 -11.10 3.63 13.09
N ASP A 61 -12.26 3.06 13.39
CA ASP A 61 -12.42 2.21 14.57
C ASP A 61 -11.61 0.93 14.43
N VAL A 62 -11.03 0.48 15.55
CA VAL A 62 -10.14 -0.68 15.61
C VAL A 62 -10.60 -1.56 16.76
N ARG A 63 -10.72 -2.86 16.50
CA ARG A 63 -11.09 -3.82 17.55
C ARG A 63 -10.03 -3.84 18.67
N SER A 64 -10.47 -4.17 19.88
CA SER A 64 -9.55 -4.49 20.97
C SER A 64 -8.67 -5.68 20.58
N LEU A 65 -7.35 -5.51 20.65
CA LEU A 65 -6.37 -6.57 20.43
C LEU A 65 -5.83 -7.07 21.75
N GLU A 66 -5.71 -8.38 21.90
CA GLU A 66 -5.05 -9.02 23.05
C GLU A 66 -3.52 -8.80 23.01
N PRO A 67 -2.80 -8.95 24.14
CA PRO A 67 -1.35 -8.86 24.15
C PRO A 67 -0.69 -9.77 23.10
N GLN A 68 0.29 -9.24 22.39
CA GLN A 68 1.02 -9.89 21.29
C GLN A 68 0.18 -10.21 20.04
N GLU A 69 -1.13 -9.94 20.04
CA GLU A 69 -1.98 -10.15 18.88
C GLU A 69 -1.60 -9.21 17.73
N VAL A 70 -1.62 -9.76 16.50
CA VAL A 70 -1.34 -9.05 15.25
C VAL A 70 -2.62 -8.87 14.46
N ALA A 71 -2.84 -7.68 13.92
CA ALA A 71 -3.99 -7.40 13.07
C ALA A 71 -3.64 -6.44 11.93
N ASN A 72 -4.48 -6.46 10.90
CA ASN A 72 -4.46 -5.47 9.84
C ASN A 72 -5.47 -4.35 10.18
N ILE A 73 -5.05 -3.09 10.05
CA ILE A 73 -5.92 -1.93 10.11
C ILE A 73 -5.99 -1.33 8.71
N SER A 74 -7.20 -1.19 8.17
CA SER A 74 -7.45 -0.69 6.83
C SER A 74 -8.23 0.62 6.87
N VAL A 75 -7.82 1.59 6.06
CA VAL A 75 -8.48 2.89 5.87
C VAL A 75 -8.72 3.10 4.38
N GLN A 76 -9.96 3.38 3.99
CA GLN A 76 -10.28 3.81 2.64
C GLN A 76 -9.84 5.26 2.44
N MET A 77 -9.10 5.49 1.36
CA MET A 77 -8.49 6.76 1.01
C MET A 77 -8.77 7.12 -0.46
N HIS A 78 -8.54 8.38 -0.80
CA HIS A 78 -8.70 8.92 -2.13
C HIS A 78 -7.44 9.69 -2.52
N SER A 79 -6.84 9.36 -3.66
CA SER A 79 -5.67 10.08 -4.16
C SER A 79 -6.06 11.48 -4.68
N PRO A 80 -5.23 12.49 -4.44
CA PRO A 80 -5.42 13.82 -5.04
C PRO A 80 -5.42 13.79 -6.57
N LYS A 81 -5.96 14.85 -7.17
CA LYS A 81 -5.97 15.03 -8.62
C LYS A 81 -4.60 15.39 -9.20
N GLU A 82 -3.76 16.03 -8.40
CA GLU A 82 -2.44 16.46 -8.82
C GLU A 82 -1.41 15.37 -8.53
N CYS A 83 -0.57 15.05 -9.52
CA CYS A 83 0.56 14.15 -9.34
C CYS A 83 1.55 14.73 -8.33
N GLY A 84 2.17 13.87 -7.52
CA GLY A 84 3.09 14.30 -6.48
C GLY A 84 3.21 13.31 -5.33
N LEU A 85 4.06 13.67 -4.35
CA LEU A 85 4.25 12.89 -3.14
C LEU A 85 3.39 13.46 -2.01
N TYR A 86 2.50 12.63 -1.49
CA TYR A 86 1.61 12.97 -0.39
C TYR A 86 1.94 12.13 0.83
N GLN A 87 1.78 12.73 2.01
CA GLN A 87 2.02 12.04 3.27
C GLN A 87 1.01 12.41 4.34
N GLY A 88 0.64 11.45 5.18
CA GLY A 88 -0.28 11.64 6.30
C GLY A 88 0.11 10.78 7.51
N GLN A 89 -0.03 11.34 8.71
CA GLN A 89 0.33 10.70 9.97
C GLN A 89 -0.90 10.21 10.71
N TRP A 90 -0.81 9.01 11.27
CA TRP A 90 -1.88 8.37 12.02
C TRP A 90 -1.35 7.77 13.32
N ARG A 91 -2.19 7.76 14.36
CA ARG A 91 -1.83 7.14 15.64
C ARG A 91 -3.03 6.56 16.36
N MET A 92 -2.81 5.48 17.10
CA MET A 92 -3.85 4.87 17.92
C MET A 92 -4.26 5.80 19.06
N CYS A 93 -5.57 5.83 19.32
CA CYS A 93 -6.21 6.65 20.33
C CYS A 93 -7.24 5.81 21.08
N ALA A 94 -7.23 5.88 22.40
CA ALA A 94 -8.24 5.26 23.25
C ALA A 94 -9.52 6.12 23.27
N GLN A 95 -10.64 5.54 23.72
CA GLN A 95 -11.93 6.23 23.76
C GLN A 95 -11.91 7.52 24.62
N ASN A 96 -11.02 7.60 25.61
CA ASN A 96 -10.82 8.79 26.43
C ASN A 96 -9.95 9.88 25.77
N GLY A 97 -9.55 9.69 24.51
CA GLY A 97 -8.74 10.64 23.74
C GLY A 97 -7.23 10.50 23.93
N MET A 98 -6.75 9.58 24.78
CA MET A 98 -5.32 9.38 24.98
C MET A 98 -4.68 8.62 23.82
N PHE A 99 -3.60 9.16 23.26
CA PHE A 99 -2.81 8.49 22.22
C PHE A 99 -1.89 7.42 22.81
N PHE A 100 -1.68 6.34 22.06
CA PHE A 100 -0.74 5.29 22.43
C PHE A 100 -0.05 4.68 21.20
N GLY A 101 1.03 3.95 21.44
CA GLY A 101 1.81 3.28 20.40
C GLY A 101 2.58 4.21 19.45
N GLU A 102 3.14 3.60 18.42
CA GLU A 102 3.90 4.26 17.36
C GLU A 102 2.99 5.09 16.44
N THR A 103 3.56 6.17 15.88
CA THR A 103 2.93 6.90 14.76
C THR A 103 3.21 6.16 13.46
N ILE A 104 2.16 5.85 12.70
CA ILE A 104 2.24 5.22 11.39
C ILE A 104 1.93 6.22 10.28
N TRP A 105 2.34 5.89 9.05
CA TRP A 105 2.36 6.82 7.94
C TRP A 105 1.65 6.24 6.72
N VAL A 106 0.95 7.10 5.99
CA VAL A 106 0.72 6.90 4.57
C VAL A 106 1.70 7.80 3.83
N ILE A 107 2.48 7.22 2.93
CA ILE A 107 3.29 7.92 1.93
C ILE A 107 2.76 7.43 0.59
N LEU A 108 2.27 8.35 -0.23
CA LEU A 108 1.56 8.06 -1.46
C LEU A 108 2.21 8.84 -2.60
N GLU A 109 2.76 8.12 -3.58
CA GLU A 109 3.13 8.71 -4.86
C GLU A 109 1.92 8.67 -5.80
N VAL A 110 1.42 9.84 -6.18
CA VAL A 110 0.38 9.97 -7.20
C VAL A 110 1.04 10.19 -8.54
N LYS A 111 0.78 9.28 -9.49
CA LYS A 111 1.41 9.28 -10.82
C LYS A 111 0.48 8.74 -11.89
N GLU A 112 0.47 9.38 -13.06
CA GLU A 112 -0.20 8.85 -14.25
C GLU A 112 0.35 7.46 -14.60
N GLY A 113 -0.55 6.50 -14.85
CA GLY A 113 -0.15 5.11 -15.13
C GLY A 113 0.45 4.37 -13.92
N GLY A 114 0.16 4.82 -12.69
CA GLY A 114 0.60 4.15 -11.48
C GLY A 114 0.17 2.67 -11.40
N LEU A 115 0.89 1.88 -10.61
CA LEU A 115 0.74 0.42 -10.55
C LEU A 115 -0.71 -0.03 -10.30
N LEU A 116 -1.46 0.66 -9.44
CA LEU A 116 -2.88 0.35 -9.22
C LEU A 116 -3.75 0.57 -10.45
N GLY A 117 -3.44 1.57 -11.26
CA GLY A 117 -4.16 1.82 -12.51
C GLY A 117 -3.96 0.69 -13.51
N LEU A 118 -2.73 0.18 -13.60
CA LEU A 118 -2.39 -0.93 -14.49
C LEU A 118 -3.09 -2.23 -14.08
N THR A 119 -3.14 -2.55 -12.78
CA THR A 119 -3.83 -3.75 -12.30
C THR A 119 -5.34 -3.65 -12.50
N GLN A 120 -5.93 -2.46 -12.34
CA GLN A 120 -7.35 -2.24 -12.63
C GLN A 120 -7.66 -2.35 -14.13
N GLN A 121 -6.80 -1.82 -15.00
CA GLN A 121 -6.93 -1.97 -16.45
C GLN A 121 -6.88 -3.46 -16.85
N MET A 122 -5.94 -4.24 -16.30
CA MET A 122 -5.85 -5.68 -16.59
C MET A 122 -7.06 -6.46 -16.06
N SER A 123 -7.63 -6.03 -14.93
CA SER A 123 -8.89 -6.59 -14.41
C SER A 123 -10.08 -6.31 -15.35
N SER A 124 -10.13 -5.12 -15.95
CA SER A 124 -11.18 -4.75 -16.90
C SER A 124 -11.08 -5.47 -18.25
N MET A 125 -9.87 -5.83 -18.69
CA MET A 125 -9.64 -6.59 -19.93
C MET A 125 -9.94 -8.10 -19.80
N GLY A 126 -10.06 -8.63 -18.57
CA GLY A 126 -10.42 -10.03 -18.31
C GLY A 126 -11.88 -10.37 -18.56
N SER A 127 -12.75 -9.38 -18.82
CA SER A 127 -14.20 -9.57 -18.96
C SER A 127 -14.72 -9.44 -20.39
N SER A 128 -13.88 -9.12 -21.38
CA SER A 128 -14.30 -8.95 -22.79
C SER A 128 -13.64 -9.94 -23.77
N ALA A 129 -13.02 -11.03 -23.29
CA ALA A 129 -12.35 -12.03 -24.13
C ALA A 129 -13.12 -13.37 -24.24
N PHE A 130 -14.42 -13.40 -23.94
CA PHE A 130 -15.24 -14.60 -24.19
C PHE A 130 -16.68 -14.23 -24.55
N SER A 131 -16.87 -13.55 -25.67
CA SER A 131 -18.13 -13.57 -26.40
C SER A 131 -17.85 -13.32 -27.88
N GLN A 132 -18.23 -14.30 -28.69
CA GLN A 132 -18.24 -14.35 -30.16
C GLN A 132 -16.94 -14.75 -30.89
N ALA A 133 -16.81 -16.06 -31.10
CA ALA A 133 -16.44 -16.61 -32.41
C ALA A 133 -17.03 -18.02 -32.58
N THR A 134 -18.35 -18.12 -32.78
CA THR A 134 -18.93 -19.26 -33.50
C THR A 134 -18.91 -18.91 -34.97
N HIS A 135 -18.00 -19.47 -35.78
CA HIS A 135 -18.20 -19.87 -37.17
C HIS A 135 -17.01 -20.74 -37.62
N ASN A 136 -17.30 -21.96 -38.07
CA ASN A 136 -16.36 -22.92 -38.68
C ASN A 136 -15.58 -22.33 -39.86
N ALA A 137 -14.25 -22.49 -39.90
CA ALA A 137 -13.48 -22.86 -41.09
C ALA A 137 -11.96 -22.95 -40.79
N ALA A 138 -11.35 -24.03 -41.29
CA ALA A 138 -9.92 -24.35 -41.45
C ALA A 138 -8.85 -23.34 -41.00
N VAL A 139 -8.04 -23.73 -40.00
CA VAL A 139 -6.77 -23.06 -39.66
C VAL A 139 -5.63 -23.76 -40.40
N SER A 140 -5.18 -23.18 -41.51
CA SER A 140 -3.87 -23.46 -42.11
C SER A 140 -2.81 -22.58 -41.42
N ASN A 141 -1.89 -23.19 -40.67
CA ASN A 141 -0.75 -22.51 -40.06
C ASN A 141 0.37 -22.30 -41.09
N PRO A 142 0.76 -21.06 -41.45
CA PRO A 142 1.75 -20.82 -42.50
C PRO A 142 3.20 -20.75 -42.01
N PHE A 143 3.49 -21.02 -40.73
CA PHE A 143 4.85 -21.01 -40.19
C PHE A 143 5.10 -22.15 -39.20
N GLY A 144 5.24 -23.37 -39.72
CA GLY A 144 6.18 -24.35 -39.17
C GLY A 144 7.20 -24.62 -40.28
N SER A 145 8.49 -24.87 -40.07
CA SER A 145 9.28 -25.20 -38.89
C SER A 145 10.75 -24.98 -39.27
N SER A 146 11.65 -24.65 -38.34
CA SER A 146 13.08 -24.96 -38.50
C SER A 146 13.77 -25.07 -37.15
N THR A 147 14.28 -26.27 -36.94
CA THR A 147 15.18 -26.77 -35.92
C THR A 147 16.45 -25.92 -35.80
N VAL A 148 16.82 -25.46 -34.60
CA VAL A 148 18.22 -25.16 -34.25
C VAL A 148 18.53 -25.60 -32.82
N THR A 149 19.59 -26.39 -32.75
CA THR A 149 20.25 -27.05 -31.62
C THR A 149 21.02 -26.07 -30.71
N SER A 150 21.28 -26.52 -29.49
CA SER A 150 22.45 -26.23 -28.62
C SER A 150 22.51 -24.98 -27.73
N SER A 151 22.76 -25.31 -26.45
CA SER A 151 23.76 -24.74 -25.52
C SER A 151 23.52 -23.39 -24.83
N SER A 152 23.54 -23.48 -23.49
CA SER A 152 24.21 -22.59 -22.53
C SER A 152 24.00 -21.07 -22.67
N ASN A 153 23.32 -20.47 -21.69
CA ASN A 153 24.02 -19.74 -20.63
C ASN A 153 23.02 -19.20 -19.62
N LYS A 154 23.29 -19.49 -18.35
CA LYS A 154 22.63 -18.92 -17.19
C LYS A 154 23.41 -17.65 -16.84
N PRO A 155 22.83 -16.44 -16.88
CA PRO A 155 23.37 -15.36 -16.09
C PRO A 155 22.75 -15.44 -14.71
N ALA A 156 23.56 -15.87 -13.74
CA ALA A 156 23.40 -15.37 -12.39
C ALA A 156 23.74 -13.87 -12.42
N CYS A 157 22.86 -13.01 -11.91
CA CYS A 157 23.30 -11.75 -11.35
C CYS A 157 22.91 -11.75 -9.88
N ALA A 158 23.94 -11.60 -9.07
CA ALA A 158 23.93 -11.70 -7.63
C ALA A 158 23.40 -10.43 -6.97
N ASN A 159 22.83 -10.64 -5.79
CA ASN A 159 22.77 -9.74 -4.64
C ASN A 159 23.02 -8.25 -4.89
N SER A 160 21.94 -7.49 -4.80
CA SER A 160 21.97 -6.24 -4.04
C SER A 160 21.12 -6.46 -2.79
N LYS A 161 21.79 -6.64 -1.64
CA LYS A 161 21.16 -6.37 -0.34
C LYS A 161 20.79 -4.89 -0.35
N LEU A 162 19.56 -4.57 -0.75
CA LEU A 162 19.01 -3.25 -0.47
C LEU A 162 18.48 -3.28 0.96
N THR A 163 19.16 -2.55 1.81
CA THR A 163 18.82 -2.38 3.22
C THR A 163 17.44 -1.71 3.29
N PHE A 164 16.46 -2.46 3.79
CA PHE A 164 15.09 -2.03 4.02
C PHE A 164 15.06 -0.77 4.90
N ILE A 165 14.52 0.33 4.38
CA ILE A 165 14.04 1.42 5.23
C ILE A 165 12.60 1.05 5.58
N LYS A 166 12.35 0.68 6.83
CA LYS A 166 10.97 0.58 7.34
C LYS A 166 10.36 1.97 7.24
N SER A 167 9.06 2.07 7.00
CA SER A 167 8.24 3.31 7.01
C SER A 167 8.16 4.01 8.39
N ARG A 168 9.25 4.01 9.17
CA ARG A 168 9.57 4.99 10.20
C ARG A 168 10.32 6.15 9.54
N LEU A 169 9.58 7.14 9.06
CA LEU A 169 10.03 8.51 8.77
C LEU A 169 11.27 8.71 7.85
N PRO A 170 11.21 9.60 6.84
CA PRO A 170 12.43 10.16 6.27
C PRO A 170 13.13 11.10 7.29
N PRO A 171 14.47 11.05 7.43
CA PRO A 171 15.21 12.16 8.01
C PRO A 171 15.15 13.35 7.03
N SER A 172 14.50 14.43 7.46
CA SER A 172 14.53 15.80 6.94
C SER A 172 15.25 16.07 5.60
N THR A 173 14.48 16.39 4.55
CA THR A 173 14.96 17.31 3.51
C THR A 173 13.91 18.37 3.20
N PHE A 174 14.21 19.56 3.68
CA PHE A 174 13.57 20.82 3.41
C PHE A 174 13.83 21.18 1.93
N CYS A 175 12.83 21.10 1.05
CA CYS A 175 12.87 21.86 -0.20
C CYS A 175 12.29 23.25 0.10
N ARG A 176 13.16 24.23 0.32
CA ARG A 176 12.77 25.64 0.18
C ARG A 176 12.41 25.89 -1.29
N PRO A 177 11.35 26.64 -1.61
CA PRO A 177 11.26 27.28 -2.91
C PRO A 177 12.32 28.39 -2.97
N SER A 178 13.08 28.39 -4.06
CA SER A 178 13.86 29.53 -4.50
C SER A 178 12.90 30.61 -5.00
N GLU A 179 12.76 31.71 -4.28
CA GLU A 179 12.23 32.96 -4.84
C GLU A 179 13.42 33.83 -5.27
N GLN A 180 13.39 34.21 -6.55
CA GLN A 180 14.11 35.32 -7.14
C GLN A 180 13.41 36.63 -6.78
#